data_AF-A0A1V9VA32-F1
#
_entry.id   AF-A0A1V9VA32-F1
#
_cell.length_a   1.000
_cell.length_b   1.000
_cell.length_c   1.000
_cell.angle_alpha   90.00
_cell.angle_beta   90.00
_cell.angle_gamma   90.00
#
_symmetry.space_group_name_H-M   'P 1'
#
loop_
_entity.id
_entity.type
_entity.pdbx_description
1 polymer ?
#
loop_
_entity_poly.entity_id
_entity_poly.type
_entity_poly.pdbx_seq_one_letter_code
_entity_poly.pdbx_strand_id
1 'polypeptide(L)'
;MKLKPIIIAILEELHMENKFVSLKFLINKLDKYKPSPRTLQSILKELIECNRVIVQGSASTTEYAINDVISNYRRFEFIYVVKDNEIAGILFKLSDRYRFYYDNEFLINKSKPIPSLDLQILPFDFNNIPAVFEENIPEGINREILETTSRTADEFQILTMLEDNIGDLSFTKTREIVKNKSSNPPYLSSLNEILGSNPKINVLKDLVVDIEDEILFPDGYDISKLEIKKAHGISGFQYKKLVNIDTDNKKIV
;
A
#
# COMPACT_ATOMS: atom_id res chain seq x y z
N MET A 1 20.10 2.50 1.30
CA MET A 1 21.23 1.85 0.56
C MET A 1 20.72 1.41 -0.81
N LYS A 2 21.37 1.78 -1.91
CA LYS A 2 20.82 1.55 -3.27
C LYS A 2 20.72 0.04 -3.58
N LEU A 3 19.57 -0.36 -4.12
CA LEU A 3 19.27 -1.73 -4.54
C LEU A 3 20.24 -2.16 -5.66
N LYS A 4 21.20 -3.06 -5.34
CA LYS A 4 22.21 -3.52 -6.32
C LYS A 4 21.56 -4.53 -7.29
N PRO A 5 21.93 -4.54 -8.59
CA PRO A 5 21.36 -5.49 -9.56
C PRO A 5 21.51 -6.96 -9.17
N ILE A 6 22.64 -7.32 -8.56
CA ILE A 6 22.88 -8.69 -8.09
C ILE A 6 21.96 -9.10 -6.94
N ILE A 7 21.52 -8.17 -6.09
CA ILE A 7 20.58 -8.45 -5.00
C ILE A 7 19.23 -8.85 -5.59
N ILE A 8 18.76 -8.10 -6.59
CA ILE A 8 17.52 -8.37 -7.31
C ILE A 8 17.58 -9.76 -7.95
N ALA A 9 18.68 -10.07 -8.64
CA ALA A 9 18.85 -11.36 -9.29
C ALA A 9 18.88 -12.54 -8.29
N ILE A 10 19.45 -12.36 -7.09
CA ILE A 10 19.38 -13.39 -6.03
C ILE A 10 17.94 -13.60 -5.59
N LEU A 11 17.20 -12.51 -5.31
CA LEU A 11 15.80 -12.60 -4.90
C LEU A 11 14.93 -13.25 -5.98
N GLU A 12 15.16 -12.91 -7.26
CA GLU A 12 14.48 -13.48 -8.42
C GLU A 12 14.70 -14.99 -8.52
N GLU A 13 15.96 -15.45 -8.48
CA GLU A 13 16.27 -16.89 -8.54
C GLU A 13 15.68 -17.67 -7.35
N LEU A 14 15.77 -17.10 -6.13
CA LEU A 14 15.18 -17.74 -4.94
C LEU A 14 13.66 -17.77 -4.99
N HIS A 15 13.03 -16.74 -5.56
CA HIS A 15 11.59 -16.68 -5.77
C HIS A 15 11.13 -17.71 -6.81
N MET A 16 11.84 -17.82 -7.94
CA MET A 16 11.51 -18.77 -9.02
C MET A 16 11.66 -20.23 -8.59
N GLU A 17 12.71 -20.56 -7.84
CA GLU A 17 12.95 -21.94 -7.40
C GLU A 17 11.99 -22.38 -6.28
N ASN A 18 11.51 -21.43 -5.46
CA ASN A 18 10.57 -21.65 -4.36
C ASN A 18 10.94 -22.83 -3.43
N LYS A 19 12.24 -23.04 -3.22
CA LYS A 19 12.81 -24.09 -2.37
C LYS A 19 14.20 -23.67 -1.90
N PHE A 20 14.75 -24.44 -0.96
CA PHE A 20 16.13 -24.27 -0.52
C PHE A 20 17.12 -24.62 -1.64
N VAL A 21 18.08 -23.72 -1.88
CA VAL A 21 19.14 -23.90 -2.88
C VAL A 21 20.52 -23.66 -2.28
N SER A 22 21.52 -24.39 -2.78
CA SER A 22 22.90 -24.25 -2.32
C SER A 22 23.59 -22.98 -2.86
N LEU A 23 24.65 -22.55 -2.19
CA LEU A 23 25.51 -21.46 -2.68
C LEU A 23 26.06 -21.75 -4.09
N LYS A 24 26.46 -23.01 -4.36
CA LYS A 24 26.98 -23.44 -5.65
C LYS A 24 25.94 -23.27 -6.77
N PHE A 25 24.68 -23.55 -6.47
CA PHE A 25 23.58 -23.33 -7.40
C PHE A 25 23.45 -21.84 -7.76
N LEU A 26 23.44 -20.96 -6.75
CA LEU A 26 23.33 -19.51 -6.96
C LEU A 26 24.53 -18.96 -7.74
N ILE A 27 25.76 -19.42 -7.47
CA ILE A 27 26.95 -19.02 -8.24
C ILE A 27 26.78 -19.36 -9.72
N ASN A 28 26.32 -20.58 -10.04
CA ASN A 28 26.14 -21.02 -11.42
C ASN A 28 25.05 -20.22 -12.14
N LYS A 29 23.94 -19.93 -11.47
CA LYS A 29 22.83 -19.14 -12.05
C LYS A 29 23.20 -17.67 -12.25
N LEU A 30 23.98 -17.12 -11.34
CA LEU A 30 24.37 -15.70 -11.33
C LEU A 30 25.73 -15.45 -12.00
N ASP A 31 26.24 -16.40 -12.81
CA ASP A 31 27.55 -16.31 -13.46
C ASP A 31 27.73 -15.04 -14.31
N LYS A 32 26.63 -14.50 -14.87
CA LYS A 32 26.61 -13.21 -15.58
C LYS A 32 27.18 -12.06 -14.73
N TYR A 33 27.01 -12.08 -13.42
CA TYR A 33 27.52 -11.08 -12.50
C TYR A 33 28.93 -11.39 -12.00
N LYS A 34 29.49 -12.55 -12.37
CA LYS A 34 30.78 -13.09 -11.92
C LYS A 34 31.03 -12.89 -10.41
N PRO A 35 30.08 -13.21 -9.52
CA PRO A 35 30.26 -12.97 -8.11
C PRO A 35 31.32 -13.91 -7.53
N SER A 36 32.24 -13.36 -6.73
CA SER A 36 33.09 -14.22 -5.91
C SER A 36 32.22 -14.91 -4.84
N PRO A 37 32.55 -16.14 -4.40
CA PRO A 37 31.81 -16.82 -3.32
C PRO A 37 31.69 -15.97 -2.06
N ARG A 38 32.75 -15.22 -1.71
CA ARG A 38 32.75 -14.30 -0.55
C ARG A 38 31.78 -13.14 -0.73
N THR A 39 31.73 -12.55 -1.93
CA THR A 39 30.80 -11.45 -2.24
C THR A 39 29.36 -11.93 -2.14
N LEU A 40 29.05 -13.11 -2.70
CA LEU A 40 27.71 -13.68 -2.65
C LEU A 40 27.28 -14.02 -1.22
N GLN A 41 28.18 -14.61 -0.42
CA GLN A 41 27.93 -14.85 1.01
C GLN A 41 27.68 -13.56 1.79
N SER A 42 28.40 -12.49 1.51
CA SER A 42 28.17 -11.17 2.15
C SER A 42 26.77 -10.64 1.82
N ILE A 43 26.34 -10.74 0.56
CA ILE A 43 25.01 -10.28 0.13
C ILE A 43 23.91 -11.16 0.74
N LEU A 44 24.10 -12.48 0.76
CA LEU A 44 23.15 -13.40 1.40
C LEU A 44 23.04 -13.13 2.89
N LYS A 45 24.16 -12.81 3.57
CA LYS A 45 24.14 -12.39 4.97
C LYS A 45 23.30 -11.14 5.17
N GLU A 46 23.47 -10.11 4.34
CA GLU A 46 22.64 -8.89 4.37
C GLU A 46 21.15 -9.22 4.17
N LEU A 47 20.82 -10.10 3.22
CA LEU A 47 19.44 -10.53 2.96
C LEU A 47 18.82 -11.32 4.12
N ILE A 48 19.62 -12.12 4.82
CA ILE A 48 19.21 -12.84 6.03
C ILE A 48 18.97 -11.84 7.18
N GLU A 49 19.88 -10.90 7.39
CA GLU A 49 19.73 -9.84 8.40
C GLU A 49 18.48 -8.97 8.15
N CYS A 50 18.09 -8.79 6.89
CA CYS A 50 16.86 -8.08 6.50
C CYS A 50 15.61 -8.96 6.46
N ASN A 51 15.69 -10.22 6.93
CA ASN A 51 14.58 -11.19 6.93
C ASN A 51 14.00 -11.55 5.55
N ARG A 52 14.74 -11.33 4.45
CA ARG A 52 14.29 -11.64 3.08
C ARG A 52 14.68 -13.02 2.61
N VAL A 53 15.70 -13.60 3.24
CA VAL A 53 16.22 -14.94 2.94
C VAL A 53 16.32 -15.70 4.26
N ILE A 54 15.91 -16.97 4.24
CA ILE A 54 16.12 -17.92 5.34
C ILE A 54 17.18 -18.93 4.96
N VAL A 55 17.77 -19.52 5.98
CA VAL A 55 18.87 -20.46 5.86
C VAL A 55 18.57 -21.75 6.60
N GLN A 56 18.98 -22.88 6.02
CA GLN A 56 18.94 -24.19 6.64
C GLN A 56 20.29 -24.88 6.49
N GLY A 57 20.61 -25.81 7.40
CA GLY A 57 21.82 -26.63 7.36
C GLY A 57 23.00 -26.02 8.10
N SER A 58 24.15 -26.70 8.04
CA SER A 58 25.38 -26.28 8.72
C SER A 58 26.60 -26.36 7.79
N ALA A 59 27.45 -25.34 7.86
CA ALA A 59 28.71 -25.21 7.13
C ALA A 59 28.61 -25.48 5.60
N SER A 60 28.98 -26.68 5.16
CA SER A 60 28.99 -27.07 3.73
C SER A 60 27.63 -27.47 3.19
N THR A 61 26.64 -27.65 4.07
CA THR A 61 25.25 -28.02 3.72
C THR A 61 24.29 -26.83 3.81
N THR A 62 24.83 -25.61 3.86
CA THR A 62 24.01 -24.40 3.96
C THR A 62 23.23 -24.16 2.67
N GLU A 63 21.91 -24.07 2.83
CA GLU A 63 20.97 -23.78 1.76
C GLU A 63 20.13 -22.55 2.09
N TYR A 64 19.69 -21.85 1.06
CA TYR A 64 19.02 -20.56 1.15
C TYR A 64 17.65 -20.64 0.45
N ALA A 65 16.62 -20.06 1.04
CA ALA A 65 15.31 -19.90 0.41
C ALA A 65 14.79 -18.49 0.62
N ILE A 66 13.89 -18.04 -0.26
CA ILE A 66 13.20 -16.77 -0.07
C ILE A 66 12.33 -16.85 1.19
N ASN A 67 12.26 -15.74 1.93
CA ASN A 67 11.46 -15.65 3.14
C ASN A 67 10.24 -14.75 2.92
N ASP A 68 9.13 -15.15 3.50
CA ASP A 68 8.01 -14.26 3.75
C ASP A 68 8.29 -13.48 5.03
N VAL A 69 8.45 -12.16 4.91
CA VAL A 69 8.80 -11.27 6.03
C VAL A 69 7.76 -11.37 7.15
N ILE A 70 6.49 -11.64 6.83
CA ILE A 70 5.38 -11.80 7.79
C ILE A 70 5.69 -12.91 8.80
N SER A 71 6.40 -13.97 8.37
CA SER A 71 6.74 -15.10 9.24
C SER A 71 7.56 -14.70 10.47
N ASN A 72 8.31 -13.60 10.39
CA ASN A 72 9.15 -13.08 11.48
C ASN A 72 8.38 -12.16 12.44
N TYR A 73 7.17 -11.74 12.07
CA TYR A 73 6.36 -10.77 12.80
C TYR A 73 4.94 -11.29 13.09
N ARG A 74 4.73 -12.62 13.14
CA ARG A 74 3.42 -13.28 13.31
C ARG A 74 2.57 -12.80 14.49
N ARG A 75 3.17 -12.15 15.50
CA ARG A 75 2.49 -11.64 16.69
C ARG A 75 2.01 -10.20 16.56
N PHE A 76 2.41 -9.52 15.49
CA PHE A 76 2.10 -8.12 15.26
C PHE A 76 1.05 -7.98 14.17
N GLU A 77 0.25 -6.94 14.29
CA GLU A 77 -0.69 -6.56 13.23
C GLU A 77 0.07 -6.03 12.02
N PHE A 78 -0.42 -6.34 10.84
CA PHE A 78 0.14 -5.86 9.59
C PHE A 78 -0.95 -5.64 8.56
N ILE A 79 -0.66 -4.76 7.60
CA ILE A 79 -1.49 -4.50 6.42
C ILE A 79 -0.61 -4.54 5.18
N TYR A 80 -1.17 -5.00 4.07
CA TYR A 80 -0.53 -4.87 2.77
C TYR A 80 -0.77 -3.48 2.23
N VAL A 81 0.29 -2.89 1.70
CA VAL A 81 0.25 -1.64 0.94
C VAL A 81 0.29 -2.04 -0.54
N VAL A 82 -0.73 -1.65 -1.28
CA VAL A 82 -0.86 -1.87 -2.71
C VAL A 82 -0.49 -0.57 -3.42
N LYS A 83 0.30 -0.65 -4.49
CA LYS A 83 0.59 0.48 -5.37
C LYS A 83 0.36 0.06 -6.82
N ASP A 84 -0.35 0.87 -7.62
CA ASP A 84 -0.59 0.59 -9.05
C ASP A 84 -1.17 -0.83 -9.34
N ASN A 85 -2.02 -1.37 -8.45
CA ASN A 85 -2.54 -2.76 -8.48
C ASN A 85 -1.47 -3.86 -8.31
N GLU A 86 -0.39 -3.58 -7.59
CA GLU A 86 0.63 -4.54 -7.18
C GLU A 86 0.85 -4.43 -5.67
N ILE A 87 1.13 -5.53 -4.96
CA ILE A 87 1.51 -5.46 -3.54
C ILE A 87 2.88 -4.77 -3.46
N ALA A 88 2.90 -3.51 -3.06
CA ALA A 88 4.13 -2.76 -2.87
C ALA A 88 4.91 -3.24 -1.66
N GLY A 89 4.20 -3.55 -0.58
CA GLY A 89 4.85 -3.97 0.65
C GLY A 89 3.90 -4.26 1.77
N ILE A 90 4.47 -4.37 2.97
CA ILE A 90 3.76 -4.71 4.19
C ILE A 90 4.15 -3.68 5.25
N LEU A 91 3.15 -3.05 5.86
CA LEU A 91 3.31 -2.16 7.01
C LEU A 91 2.92 -2.93 8.28
N PHE A 92 3.87 -3.07 9.20
CA PHE A 92 3.69 -3.67 10.51
C PHE A 92 3.47 -2.60 11.57
N LYS A 93 2.52 -2.85 12.48
CA LYS A 93 2.36 -2.10 13.73
C LYS A 93 3.06 -2.87 14.86
N LEU A 94 4.28 -2.45 15.19
CA LEU A 94 5.06 -3.03 16.29
C LEU A 94 4.71 -2.30 17.61
N SER A 95 5.20 -2.82 18.74
CA SER A 95 4.88 -2.25 20.05
C SER A 95 5.44 -0.83 20.27
N ASP A 96 6.51 -0.45 19.58
CA ASP A 96 7.23 0.80 19.77
C ASP A 96 7.35 1.67 18.50
N ARG A 97 6.97 1.13 17.34
CA ARG A 97 7.17 1.77 16.03
C ARG A 97 6.29 1.14 14.96
N TYR A 98 6.17 1.82 13.82
CA TYR A 98 5.72 1.24 12.57
C TYR A 98 6.91 0.81 11.73
N ARG A 99 6.80 -0.33 11.05
CA ARG A 99 7.85 -0.86 10.19
C ARG A 99 7.31 -1.23 8.83
N PHE A 100 7.86 -0.63 7.77
CA PHE A 100 7.47 -0.92 6.39
C PHE A 100 8.56 -1.74 5.68
N TYR A 101 8.14 -2.81 4.99
CA TYR A 101 8.98 -3.58 4.07
C TYR A 101 8.38 -3.53 2.68
N TYR A 102 9.20 -3.22 1.67
CA TYR A 102 8.86 -3.55 0.29
C TYR A 102 8.73 -5.07 0.11
N ASP A 103 7.71 -5.53 -0.62
CA ASP A 103 7.52 -6.94 -0.97
C ASP A 103 8.67 -7.41 -1.89
N ASN A 104 9.02 -8.69 -1.82
CA ASN A 104 10.10 -9.23 -2.62
C ASN A 104 9.77 -9.17 -4.12
N GLU A 105 8.53 -9.48 -4.52
CA GLU A 105 8.09 -9.43 -5.93
C GLU A 105 8.16 -8.00 -6.45
N PHE A 106 7.73 -7.01 -5.65
CA PHE A 106 7.79 -5.60 -6.01
C PHE A 106 9.22 -5.11 -6.27
N LEU A 107 10.19 -5.58 -5.45
CA LEU A 107 11.61 -5.29 -5.66
C LEU A 107 12.18 -6.00 -6.89
N ILE A 108 11.75 -7.24 -7.15
CA ILE A 108 12.16 -8.03 -8.32
C ILE A 108 11.69 -7.36 -9.62
N ASN A 109 10.43 -6.93 -9.63
CA ASN A 109 9.80 -6.24 -10.76
C ASN A 109 10.39 -4.84 -11.03
N LYS A 110 11.18 -4.30 -10.09
CA LYS A 110 11.71 -2.93 -10.14
C LYS A 110 10.59 -1.91 -10.33
N SER A 111 9.47 -2.15 -9.64
CA SER A 111 8.28 -1.32 -9.69
C SER A 111 8.57 0.10 -9.18
N LYS A 112 7.70 1.06 -9.50
CA LYS A 112 7.94 2.46 -9.11
C LYS A 112 7.89 2.58 -7.58
N PRO A 113 8.88 3.21 -6.93
CA PRO A 113 8.86 3.39 -5.48
C PRO A 113 7.62 4.17 -5.03
N ILE A 114 7.18 3.90 -3.81
CA ILE A 114 6.22 4.75 -3.10
C ILE A 114 6.87 6.12 -2.89
N PRO A 115 6.17 7.24 -3.10
CA PRO A 115 6.71 8.58 -2.85
C PRO A 115 7.36 8.67 -1.46
N SER A 116 8.50 9.36 -1.35
CA SER A 116 9.33 9.48 -0.13
C SER A 116 10.02 8.20 0.39
N LEU A 117 9.75 7.02 -0.20
CA LEU A 117 10.33 5.74 0.22
C LEU A 117 11.14 5.11 -0.93
N ASP A 118 12.45 5.34 -0.96
CA ASP A 118 13.32 4.76 -2.00
C ASP A 118 13.29 3.21 -2.00
N LEU A 119 13.34 2.58 -3.17
CA LEU A 119 13.46 1.11 -3.22
C LEU A 119 14.74 0.63 -2.51
N GLN A 120 14.57 -0.19 -1.48
CA GLN A 120 15.66 -0.81 -0.75
C GLN A 120 15.23 -2.14 -0.10
N ILE A 121 16.22 -2.98 0.22
CA ILE A 121 15.97 -4.24 0.94
C ILE A 121 15.71 -4.05 2.43
N LEU A 122 16.25 -2.98 3.02
CA LEU A 122 16.10 -2.70 4.44
C LEU A 122 14.66 -2.25 4.76
N PRO A 123 14.14 -2.58 5.94
CA PRO A 123 12.90 -1.97 6.41
C PRO A 123 13.07 -0.47 6.63
N PHE A 124 11.96 0.23 6.58
CA PHE A 124 11.82 1.59 7.07
C PHE A 124 11.13 1.56 8.44
N ASP A 125 11.70 2.27 9.41
CA ASP A 125 11.13 2.41 10.75
C ASP A 125 10.61 3.83 10.95
N PHE A 126 9.43 3.94 11.54
CA PHE A 126 8.76 5.20 11.81
C PHE A 126 8.16 5.19 13.22
N ASN A 127 8.17 6.33 13.89
CA ASN A 127 7.54 6.45 15.20
C ASN A 127 6.00 6.48 15.10
N ASN A 128 5.48 7.05 14.01
CA ASN A 128 4.05 7.15 13.68
C ASN A 128 3.79 6.52 12.31
N ILE A 129 2.53 6.53 11.85
CA ILE A 129 2.22 6.14 10.48
C ILE A 129 3.03 7.02 9.51
N PRO A 130 3.65 6.44 8.47
CA PRO A 130 4.37 7.21 7.46
C PRO A 130 3.49 8.29 6.84
N ALA A 131 4.02 9.50 6.67
CA ALA A 131 3.26 10.63 6.12
C ALA A 131 2.59 10.31 4.77
N VAL A 132 3.29 9.60 3.88
CA VAL A 132 2.74 9.16 2.58
C VAL A 132 1.52 8.22 2.70
N PHE A 133 1.36 7.54 3.84
CA PHE A 133 0.18 6.72 4.12
C PHE A 133 -0.88 7.53 4.86
N GLU A 134 -0.48 8.39 5.80
CA GLU A 134 -1.35 9.32 6.53
C GLU A 134 -2.17 10.22 5.60
N GLU A 135 -1.59 10.67 4.47
CA GLU A 135 -2.28 11.46 3.44
C GLU A 135 -3.54 10.80 2.85
N ASN A 136 -3.74 9.49 3.06
CA ASN A 136 -4.94 8.77 2.62
C ASN A 136 -6.06 8.81 3.68
N ILE A 137 -5.75 9.17 4.92
CA ILE A 137 -6.70 9.19 6.02
C ILE A 137 -7.58 10.45 5.87
N PRO A 138 -8.93 10.32 5.90
CA PRO A 138 -9.81 11.47 5.87
C PRO A 138 -9.64 12.34 7.12
N GLU A 139 -9.96 13.63 7.00
CA GLU A 139 -9.93 14.61 8.08
C GLU A 139 -11.33 15.21 8.33
N GLY A 140 -11.50 15.94 9.44
CA GLY A 140 -12.75 16.62 9.78
C GLY A 140 -13.94 15.68 9.97
N ILE A 141 -15.12 16.08 9.51
CA ILE A 141 -16.37 15.32 9.69
C ILE A 141 -16.30 13.91 9.09
N ASN A 142 -15.59 13.72 7.98
CA ASN A 142 -15.40 12.39 7.38
C ASN A 142 -14.65 11.44 8.33
N ARG A 143 -13.67 11.95 9.09
CA ARG A 143 -12.97 11.20 10.13
C ARG A 143 -13.89 10.91 11.30
N GLU A 144 -14.63 11.91 11.78
CA GLU A 144 -15.55 11.75 12.91
C GLU A 144 -16.63 10.70 12.64
N ILE A 145 -17.22 10.71 11.44
CA ILE A 145 -18.20 9.71 11.04
C ILE A 145 -17.54 8.32 11.00
N LEU A 146 -16.37 8.18 10.35
CA LEU A 146 -15.67 6.92 10.29
C LEU A 146 -15.36 6.36 11.69
N GLU A 147 -14.76 7.16 12.57
CA GLU A 147 -14.40 6.74 13.94
C GLU A 147 -15.64 6.35 14.75
N THR A 148 -16.76 7.05 14.56
CA THR A 148 -18.04 6.76 15.22
C THR A 148 -18.64 5.45 14.72
N THR A 149 -18.67 5.23 13.40
CA THR A 149 -19.24 4.02 12.80
C THR A 149 -18.36 2.79 13.06
N SER A 150 -17.04 2.93 12.93
CA SER A 150 -16.07 1.84 13.09
C SER A 150 -15.69 1.56 14.55
N ARG A 151 -16.01 2.49 15.46
CA ARG A 151 -15.65 2.47 16.90
C ARG A 151 -14.14 2.34 17.12
N THR A 152 -13.34 2.92 16.23
CA THR A 152 -11.88 2.98 16.37
C THR A 152 -11.33 4.30 15.90
N ALA A 153 -10.42 4.88 16.69
CA ALA A 153 -9.59 6.02 16.30
C ALA A 153 -8.17 5.59 15.89
N ASP A 154 -7.94 4.27 15.77
CA ASP A 154 -6.65 3.73 15.39
C ASP A 154 -6.41 3.90 13.89
N GLU A 155 -5.58 4.86 13.53
CA GLU A 155 -5.25 5.20 12.14
C GLU A 155 -4.78 3.99 11.33
N PHE A 156 -4.12 3.02 11.97
CA PHE A 156 -3.69 1.78 11.31
C PHE A 156 -4.88 0.92 10.87
N GLN A 157 -5.93 0.87 11.68
CA GLN A 157 -7.17 0.17 11.34
C GLN A 157 -7.97 0.96 10.31
N ILE A 158 -8.01 2.30 10.45
CA ILE A 158 -8.68 3.22 9.53
C ILE A 158 -8.19 3.02 8.09
N LEU A 159 -6.87 2.90 7.87
CA LEU A 159 -6.31 2.67 6.54
C LEU A 159 -6.96 1.48 5.81
N THR A 160 -7.31 0.40 6.53
CA THR A 160 -7.93 -0.80 5.94
C THR A 160 -9.43 -0.67 5.64
N MET A 161 -10.05 0.44 6.05
CA MET A 161 -11.48 0.70 5.86
C MET A 161 -11.74 1.63 4.66
N LEU A 162 -10.67 2.11 4.02
CA LEU A 162 -10.74 3.02 2.89
C LEU A 162 -10.95 2.24 1.59
N GLU A 163 -12.11 2.42 0.94
CA GLU A 163 -12.42 1.75 -0.32
C GLU A 163 -11.97 2.52 -1.57
N ASP A 164 -12.03 3.85 -1.52
CA ASP A 164 -11.59 4.76 -2.59
C ASP A 164 -10.43 5.61 -2.10
N ASN A 165 -9.24 5.01 -2.07
CA ASN A 165 -8.02 5.73 -1.77
C ASN A 165 -7.70 6.69 -2.93
N ILE A 166 -7.40 7.96 -2.62
CA ILE A 166 -6.94 8.90 -3.64
C ILE A 166 -5.48 8.64 -3.96
N GLY A 167 -5.19 8.46 -5.25
CA GLY A 167 -3.84 8.26 -5.75
C GLY A 167 -3.62 6.82 -6.20
N ASP A 168 -2.37 6.37 -6.13
CA ASP A 168 -1.95 5.05 -6.58
C ASP A 168 -1.80 4.03 -5.44
N LEU A 169 -2.07 4.42 -4.19
CA LEU A 169 -1.95 3.58 -3.01
C LEU A 169 -3.30 3.06 -2.51
N SER A 170 -3.33 1.82 -2.03
CA SER A 170 -4.45 1.30 -1.25
C SER A 170 -3.98 0.30 -0.19
N PHE A 171 -4.83 0.01 0.79
CA PHE A 171 -4.46 -0.80 1.95
C PHE A 171 -5.43 -1.95 2.16
N THR A 172 -4.92 -3.15 2.39
CA THR A 172 -5.74 -4.36 2.55
C THR A 172 -5.16 -5.30 3.61
N LYS A 173 -6.03 -6.08 4.24
CA LYS A 173 -5.64 -7.13 5.20
C LYS A 173 -5.25 -8.44 4.51
N THR A 174 -5.60 -8.61 3.23
CA THR A 174 -5.34 -9.83 2.46
C THR A 174 -4.36 -9.55 1.33
N ARG A 175 -3.61 -10.56 0.88
CA ARG A 175 -2.73 -10.42 -0.30
C ARG A 175 -3.53 -10.31 -1.61
N GLU A 176 -4.85 -10.48 -1.55
CA GLU A 176 -5.73 -10.40 -2.71
C GLU A 176 -5.92 -8.93 -3.13
N ILE A 177 -5.45 -8.63 -4.33
CA ILE A 177 -5.69 -7.33 -4.96
C ILE A 177 -7.09 -7.38 -5.55
N VAL A 178 -8.05 -6.75 -4.87
CA VAL A 178 -9.35 -6.46 -5.47
C VAL A 178 -9.09 -5.44 -6.56
N LYS A 179 -9.13 -5.88 -7.83
CA LYS A 179 -9.07 -4.99 -8.98
C LYS A 179 -10.34 -4.13 -9.00
N ASN A 180 -10.34 -3.05 -8.24
CA ASN A 180 -11.29 -1.98 -8.47
C ASN A 180 -11.00 -1.44 -9.87
N LYS A 181 -11.95 -1.64 -10.79
CA LYS A 181 -11.89 -1.20 -12.18
C LYS A 181 -11.92 0.33 -12.33
N SER A 182 -11.55 1.11 -11.31
CA SER A 182 -11.45 2.55 -11.45
C SER A 182 -10.02 2.90 -11.88
N SER A 183 -9.84 3.08 -13.19
CA SER A 183 -8.76 3.93 -13.69
C SER A 183 -9.11 5.38 -13.37
N ASN A 184 -9.20 5.75 -12.09
CA ASN A 184 -9.43 7.13 -11.74
C ASN A 184 -8.09 7.86 -11.84
N PRO A 185 -7.96 8.85 -12.73
CA PRO A 185 -6.75 9.63 -12.82
C PRO A 185 -6.50 10.36 -11.48
N PRO A 186 -5.24 10.56 -11.07
CA PRO A 186 -4.92 11.33 -9.88
C PRO A 186 -5.64 12.68 -9.92
N TYR A 187 -6.34 13.05 -8.84
CA TYR A 187 -7.13 14.29 -8.75
C TYR A 187 -6.35 15.54 -9.21
N LEU A 188 -5.06 15.63 -8.84
CA LEU A 188 -4.19 16.72 -9.24
C LEU A 188 -3.81 16.70 -10.73
N SER A 189 -3.71 15.50 -11.34
CA SER A 189 -3.35 15.34 -12.75
C SER A 189 -4.49 15.71 -13.69
N SER A 190 -5.73 15.56 -13.23
CA SER A 190 -6.94 15.98 -13.95
C SER A 190 -7.50 17.30 -13.43
N LEU A 191 -6.84 18.02 -12.52
CA LEU A 191 -7.42 19.20 -11.89
C LEU A 191 -7.84 20.27 -12.92
N ASN A 192 -7.02 20.50 -13.95
CA ASN A 192 -7.36 21.45 -15.02
C ASN A 192 -8.47 20.94 -15.95
N GLU A 193 -8.62 19.63 -16.08
CA GLU A 193 -9.66 18.97 -16.88
C GLU A 193 -11.00 18.90 -16.13
N ILE A 194 -10.93 18.62 -14.81
CA ILE A 194 -12.02 18.60 -13.84
C ILE A 194 -12.57 20.02 -13.61
N LEU A 195 -11.68 21.00 -13.45
CA LEU A 195 -12.08 22.38 -13.23
C LEU A 195 -12.57 23.04 -14.53
N GLY A 196 -11.97 22.70 -15.69
CA GLY A 196 -12.31 23.28 -16.99
C GLY A 196 -12.37 24.82 -16.95
N SER A 197 -13.01 25.43 -17.95
CA SER A 197 -13.37 26.86 -17.93
C SER A 197 -14.71 27.11 -17.23
N ASN A 198 -15.14 26.19 -16.35
CA ASN A 198 -16.48 26.25 -15.77
C ASN A 198 -16.53 27.26 -14.63
N PRO A 199 -17.58 28.10 -14.56
CA PRO A 199 -17.79 29.01 -13.44
C PRO A 199 -17.87 28.20 -12.13
N LYS A 200 -17.31 28.75 -11.04
CA LYS A 200 -17.38 28.19 -9.68
C LYS A 200 -18.78 27.62 -9.43
N ILE A 201 -18.82 26.29 -9.26
CA ILE A 201 -19.95 25.36 -9.21
C ILE A 201 -21.30 26.00 -8.83
N ASN A 202 -22.31 25.78 -9.67
CA ASN A 202 -23.71 25.72 -9.25
C ASN A 202 -24.45 24.73 -10.15
N VAL A 203 -24.73 23.54 -9.59
CA VAL A 203 -25.59 22.46 -10.11
C VAL A 203 -25.17 21.93 -11.50
N LEU A 204 -24.85 20.64 -11.60
CA LEU A 204 -24.70 19.99 -12.90
C LEU A 204 -26.04 20.13 -13.64
N LYS A 205 -26.05 20.95 -14.69
CA LYS A 205 -27.25 21.29 -15.45
C LYS A 205 -27.89 20.01 -15.97
N ASP A 206 -29.20 19.92 -15.82
CA ASP A 206 -30.02 18.77 -16.22
C ASP A 206 -29.79 17.47 -15.42
N LEU A 207 -29.06 17.48 -14.28
CA LEU A 207 -28.99 16.36 -13.35
C LEU A 207 -29.76 16.64 -12.04
N VAL A 208 -30.43 15.63 -11.50
CA VAL A 208 -31.09 15.69 -10.20
C VAL A 208 -30.23 14.97 -9.16
N VAL A 209 -29.97 15.63 -8.02
CA VAL A 209 -29.32 14.99 -6.87
C VAL A 209 -30.36 14.11 -6.18
N ASP A 210 -30.14 12.80 -6.20
CA ASP A 210 -30.99 11.79 -5.57
C ASP A 210 -30.23 11.17 -4.39
N ILE A 211 -29.79 12.06 -3.50
CA ILE A 211 -29.03 11.74 -2.27
C ILE A 211 -29.71 12.51 -1.15
N GLU A 212 -29.94 11.85 -0.01
CA GLU A 212 -30.57 12.46 1.16
C GLU A 212 -29.75 13.64 1.71
N ASP A 213 -30.43 14.71 2.11
CA ASP A 213 -29.78 15.93 2.63
C ASP A 213 -28.92 15.65 3.88
N GLU A 214 -29.32 14.70 4.72
CA GLU A 214 -28.57 14.29 5.92
C GLU A 214 -27.19 13.71 5.55
N ILE A 215 -27.08 13.12 4.35
CA ILE A 215 -25.85 12.57 3.80
C ILE A 215 -25.02 13.66 3.13
N LEU A 216 -25.64 14.66 2.50
CA LEU A 216 -24.94 15.76 1.82
C LEU A 216 -24.43 16.83 2.78
N PHE A 217 -25.14 17.05 3.89
CA PHE A 217 -24.89 18.12 4.86
C PHE A 217 -24.91 17.59 6.31
N PRO A 218 -23.94 16.74 6.69
CA PRO A 218 -23.94 16.05 7.99
C PRO A 218 -23.81 16.98 9.21
N ASP A 219 -23.32 18.21 9.06
CA ASP A 219 -22.98 19.14 10.15
C ASP A 219 -24.15 19.55 11.06
N GLY A 220 -25.39 19.23 10.68
CA GLY A 220 -26.61 19.48 11.46
C GLY A 220 -27.36 18.23 11.92
N TYR A 221 -26.84 17.03 11.63
CA TYR A 221 -27.53 15.75 11.82
C TYR A 221 -26.76 14.84 12.78
N ASP A 222 -27.46 13.83 13.32
CA ASP A 222 -26.85 12.83 14.20
C ASP A 222 -25.91 11.92 13.41
N ILE A 223 -24.63 12.27 13.41
CA ILE A 223 -23.56 11.53 12.72
C ILE A 223 -23.50 10.04 13.07
N SER A 224 -24.01 9.63 14.24
CA SER A 224 -24.04 8.23 14.65
C SER A 224 -25.04 7.38 13.87
N LYS A 225 -25.98 8.02 13.17
CA LYS A 225 -26.98 7.39 12.29
C LYS A 225 -26.54 7.31 10.84
N LEU A 226 -25.47 8.03 10.47
CA LEU A 226 -24.89 7.97 9.14
C LEU A 226 -24.01 6.72 9.04
N GLU A 227 -24.57 5.63 8.53
CA GLU A 227 -23.77 4.45 8.15
C GLU A 227 -22.97 4.78 6.87
N ILE A 228 -21.80 5.38 7.03
CA ILE A 228 -20.80 5.34 5.97
C ILE A 228 -20.23 3.92 5.98
N LYS A 229 -20.85 3.03 5.21
CA LYS A 229 -20.32 1.67 5.00
C LYS A 229 -18.92 1.68 4.36
N LYS A 230 -18.53 2.81 3.75
CA LYS A 230 -17.40 2.95 2.81
C LYS A 230 -16.84 4.36 2.90
N ALA A 231 -15.76 4.57 3.65
CA ALA A 231 -15.12 5.88 3.69
C ALA A 231 -14.14 6.04 2.53
N HIS A 232 -14.18 7.21 1.91
CA HIS A 232 -13.26 7.57 0.83
C HIS A 232 -12.00 8.19 1.45
N GLY A 233 -10.83 7.79 0.97
CA GLY A 233 -9.53 8.26 1.46
C GLY A 233 -9.16 9.62 0.87
N ILE A 234 -9.99 10.64 1.14
CA ILE A 234 -9.80 12.00 0.64
C ILE A 234 -9.34 12.90 1.79
N SER A 235 -8.06 13.29 1.79
CA SER A 235 -7.52 14.25 2.77
C SER A 235 -8.15 15.65 2.64
N GLY A 236 -8.11 16.39 3.77
CA GLY A 236 -8.53 17.78 3.92
C GLY A 236 -9.82 17.95 4.74
N PHE A 237 -9.91 19.08 5.44
CA PHE A 237 -10.99 19.41 6.39
C PHE A 237 -12.40 19.58 5.80
N GLN A 238 -12.52 19.73 4.48
CA GLN A 238 -13.82 19.89 3.84
C GLN A 238 -14.50 18.52 3.69
N TYR A 239 -15.78 18.42 4.05
CA TYR A 239 -16.60 17.24 3.76
C TYR A 239 -16.63 16.96 2.26
N LYS A 240 -16.26 15.74 1.87
CA LYS A 240 -16.18 15.30 0.47
C LYS A 240 -16.76 13.90 0.34
N LYS A 241 -17.56 13.69 -0.70
CA LYS A 241 -18.16 12.41 -1.08
C LYS A 241 -17.99 12.18 -2.58
N LEU A 242 -17.61 10.96 -2.96
CA LEU A 242 -17.69 10.54 -4.35
C LEU A 242 -19.12 10.13 -4.65
N VAL A 243 -19.62 10.56 -5.80
CA VAL A 243 -20.98 10.28 -6.27
C VAL A 243 -20.89 9.64 -7.64
N ASN A 244 -21.83 8.73 -7.93
CA ASN A 244 -21.98 8.17 -9.26
C ASN A 244 -22.92 9.04 -10.08
N ILE A 245 -22.59 9.23 -11.36
CA ILE A 245 -23.46 9.93 -12.30
C ILE A 245 -24.16 8.89 -13.16
N ASP A 246 -25.47 8.76 -12.98
CA ASP A 246 -26.33 8.02 -13.89
C ASP A 246 -26.72 8.96 -15.04
N THR A 247 -26.01 8.82 -16.15
CA THR A 247 -26.26 9.64 -17.34
C THR A 247 -27.58 9.33 -18.03
N ASP A 248 -28.11 8.12 -17.87
CA ASP A 248 -29.33 7.66 -18.54
C ASP A 248 -30.56 8.26 -17.85
N ASN A 249 -30.59 8.21 -16.51
CA ASN A 249 -31.66 8.77 -15.70
C ASN A 249 -31.42 10.22 -15.29
N LYS A 250 -30.26 10.78 -15.67
CA LYS A 250 -29.84 12.13 -15.33
C LYS A 250 -29.83 12.36 -13.81
N LYS A 251 -29.25 11.43 -13.07
CA LYS A 251 -29.20 11.48 -11.60
C LYS A 251 -27.77 11.45 -11.07
N ILE A 252 -27.58 12.09 -9.93
CA ILE A 252 -26.40 11.96 -9.09
C ILE A 252 -26.82 11.13 -7.88
N VAL A 253 -26.20 9.97 -7.69
CA VAL A 253 -26.51 8.97 -6.64
C VAL A 253 -25.29 8.62 -5.82
#